data_AF-A0A929F7Z5-F1
#
_entry.id   AF-A0A929F7Z5-F1
#
_cell.length_a   1.000
_cell.length_b   1.000
_cell.length_c   1.000
_cell.angle_alpha   90.00
_cell.angle_beta   90.00
_cell.angle_gamma   90.00
#
_symmetry.space_group_name_H-M   'P 1'
#
loop_
_entity.id
_entity.type
_entity.pdbx_description
1 polymer ?
#
loop_
_entity_poly.entity_id
_entity_poly.type
_entity_poly.pdbx_seq_one_letter_code
_entity_poly.pdbx_strand_id
1 'polypeptide(L)'
;MNRALMNKTLLILLLSLLAACTESVVVVDDTPVQALQAGGTVSLQHKAGANFGSPDDPDWRDVQEYSMDLNLAPPVHASINLRYDPATPAVPVNLRAASDGQSLFLRMRWPDATQNTTTSRDEFADGIAIQFAQEGGDTTSYMMGAAATPVNIWYWKAGTDLPQNLAAGGFGSTTLLERGELTASNTFRNSGEWVVVFSRPLSQEGDHQVDLNSDSVLIALALWQGDKRQRDGLKHVSPGWITLK
;
A
#
# COMPACT_ATOMS: atom_id res chain seq x y z
N MET A 1 69.73 29.45 -39.15
CA MET A 1 69.35 29.86 -37.77
C MET A 1 67.83 29.98 -37.73
N ASN A 2 67.19 29.50 -36.65
CA ASN A 2 65.74 29.28 -36.42
C ASN A 2 65.12 28.04 -37.09
N ARG A 3 64.28 27.22 -36.46
CA ARG A 3 63.97 26.90 -35.05
C ARG A 3 63.10 25.62 -35.13
N ALA A 4 63.36 24.65 -34.26
CA ALA A 4 62.52 23.47 -34.10
C ALA A 4 61.13 23.83 -33.56
N LEU A 5 60.09 23.09 -33.95
CA LEU A 5 58.96 22.83 -33.06
C LEU A 5 58.51 21.38 -33.17
N MET A 6 58.84 20.65 -32.11
CA MET A 6 58.45 19.29 -31.76
C MET A 6 56.98 19.33 -31.32
N ASN A 7 56.11 18.55 -31.96
CA ASN A 7 54.71 18.41 -31.54
C ASN A 7 54.66 17.41 -30.37
N LYS A 8 54.45 17.91 -29.15
CA LYS A 8 54.24 17.10 -27.95
C LYS A 8 52.76 16.74 -27.83
N THR A 9 52.43 15.47 -28.07
CA THR A 9 51.11 14.91 -27.76
C THR A 9 50.93 14.86 -26.24
N LEU A 10 50.01 15.67 -25.72
CA LEU A 10 49.59 15.68 -24.32
C LEU A 10 48.52 14.62 -24.12
N LEU A 11 48.84 13.52 -23.42
CA LEU A 11 47.89 12.48 -23.05
C LEU A 11 47.24 12.89 -21.70
N ILE A 12 45.99 13.32 -21.74
CA ILE A 12 45.21 13.62 -20.53
C ILE A 12 44.55 12.32 -20.08
N LEU A 13 45.01 11.75 -18.96
CA LEU A 13 44.30 10.68 -18.26
C LEU A 13 43.11 11.32 -17.51
N LEU A 14 41.89 11.13 -18.01
CA LEU A 14 40.67 11.41 -17.24
C LEU A 14 40.48 10.28 -16.22
N LEU A 15 40.71 10.57 -14.94
CA LEU A 15 40.36 9.69 -13.84
C LEU A 15 38.89 9.99 -13.45
N SER A 16 37.94 9.17 -13.91
CA SER A 16 36.54 9.28 -13.53
C SER A 16 36.36 8.81 -12.08
N LEU A 17 36.17 9.76 -11.16
CA LEU A 17 35.79 9.50 -9.78
C LEU A 17 34.30 9.10 -9.76
N LEU A 18 33.98 7.80 -9.68
CA LEU A 18 32.62 7.36 -9.35
C LEU A 18 32.36 7.71 -7.89
N ALA A 19 31.59 8.76 -7.64
CA ALA A 19 30.98 8.96 -6.33
C ALA A 19 29.94 7.85 -6.13
N ALA A 20 30.26 6.87 -5.29
CA ALA A 20 29.25 5.95 -4.78
C ALA A 20 28.31 6.76 -3.86
N CYS A 21 27.16 7.18 -4.39
CA CYS A 21 26.05 7.61 -3.56
C CYS A 21 25.58 6.40 -2.76
N THR A 22 26.03 6.29 -1.50
CA THR A 22 25.47 5.32 -0.57
C THR A 22 24.07 5.81 -0.19
N GLU A 23 23.05 5.29 -0.86
CA GLU A 23 21.68 5.48 -0.40
C GLU A 23 21.57 4.84 1.00
N SER A 24 21.19 5.65 2.00
CA SER A 24 20.92 5.16 3.35
C SER A 24 19.72 4.22 3.26
N VAL A 25 19.91 2.95 3.60
CA VAL A 25 18.80 2.01 3.73
C VAL A 25 17.92 2.49 4.88
N VAL A 26 16.65 2.80 4.59
CA VAL A 26 15.67 3.09 5.65
C VAL A 26 15.43 1.80 6.42
N VAL A 27 15.65 1.85 7.73
CA VAL A 27 15.43 0.71 8.64
C VAL A 27 14.29 1.08 9.58
N VAL A 28 13.29 0.22 9.67
CA VAL A 28 12.11 0.40 10.50
C VAL A 28 11.92 -0.84 11.34
N ASP A 29 11.88 -0.67 12.66
CA ASP A 29 11.78 -1.76 13.62
C ASP A 29 12.88 -2.83 13.38
N ASP A 30 14.12 -2.37 13.14
CA ASP A 30 15.31 -3.18 12.78
C ASP A 30 15.22 -3.94 11.43
N THR A 31 14.14 -3.74 10.67
CA THR A 31 13.93 -4.34 9.34
C THR A 31 14.30 -3.34 8.23
N PRO A 32 15.21 -3.67 7.30
CA PRO A 32 15.43 -2.90 6.09
C PRO A 32 14.15 -2.78 5.25
N VAL A 33 13.79 -1.58 4.85
CA VAL A 33 12.64 -1.34 3.98
C VAL A 33 13.03 -1.59 2.52
N GLN A 34 12.33 -2.49 1.84
CA GLN A 34 12.51 -2.78 0.43
C GLN A 34 11.55 -1.93 -0.42
N ALA A 35 12.07 -1.20 -1.41
CA ALA A 35 11.22 -0.50 -2.36
C ALA A 35 10.38 -1.48 -3.20
N LEU A 36 9.11 -1.17 -3.37
CA LEU A 36 8.13 -1.96 -4.12
C LEU A 36 7.55 -1.13 -5.26
N GLN A 37 7.49 -1.72 -6.45
CA GLN A 37 6.96 -1.10 -7.66
C GLN A 37 5.70 -1.84 -8.13
N ALA A 38 4.95 -1.26 -9.07
CA ALA A 38 3.81 -1.95 -9.69
C ALA A 38 4.26 -3.31 -10.28
N GLY A 39 3.47 -4.36 -10.05
CA GLY A 39 3.80 -5.74 -10.40
C GLY A 39 4.83 -6.40 -9.47
N GLY A 40 5.31 -5.68 -8.44
CA GLY A 40 6.22 -6.22 -7.44
C GLY A 40 5.59 -7.30 -6.57
N THR A 41 6.43 -8.07 -5.88
CA THR A 41 6.01 -9.14 -4.99
C THR A 41 6.31 -8.79 -3.53
N VAL A 42 5.33 -9.02 -2.67
CA VAL A 42 5.45 -8.98 -1.21
C VAL A 42 5.45 -10.41 -0.72
N SER A 43 6.50 -10.78 0.01
CA SER A 43 6.59 -12.11 0.59
C SER A 43 5.57 -12.29 1.72
N LEU A 44 4.73 -13.32 1.64
CA LEU A 44 3.86 -13.75 2.73
C LEU A 44 4.67 -14.62 3.70
N GLN A 45 4.94 -14.09 4.88
CA GLN A 45 5.71 -14.83 5.87
C GLN A 45 4.84 -15.67 6.80
N HIS A 46 5.19 -16.95 6.96
CA HIS A 46 4.45 -17.88 7.81
C HIS A 46 5.15 -18.08 9.16
N LYS A 47 4.45 -17.80 10.27
CA LYS A 47 4.94 -18.02 11.64
C LYS A 47 3.80 -18.43 12.56
N ALA A 48 3.66 -19.73 12.81
CA ALA A 48 2.62 -20.26 13.69
C ALA A 48 2.79 -19.77 15.14
N GLY A 49 1.67 -19.44 15.79
CA GLY A 49 1.65 -18.98 17.18
C GLY A 49 2.14 -17.54 17.40
N ALA A 50 2.44 -16.80 16.33
CA ALA A 50 2.78 -15.39 16.39
C ALA A 50 1.55 -14.51 16.62
N ASN A 51 1.74 -13.33 17.23
CA ASN A 51 0.67 -12.37 17.47
C ASN A 51 0.70 -11.22 16.45
N PHE A 52 0.38 -11.54 15.19
CA PHE A 52 0.32 -10.51 14.15
C PHE A 52 -0.92 -9.60 14.26
N GLY A 53 -1.90 -9.91 15.11
CA GLY A 53 -3.12 -9.11 15.25
C GLY A 53 -2.92 -7.73 15.89
N SER A 54 -1.81 -7.51 16.61
CA SER A 54 -1.49 -6.22 17.22
C SER A 54 -0.51 -5.41 16.35
N PRO A 55 -0.75 -4.12 16.06
CA PRO A 55 0.09 -3.33 15.15
C PRO A 55 1.52 -3.09 15.62
N ASP A 56 1.75 -3.12 16.93
CA ASP A 56 3.05 -2.89 17.57
C ASP A 56 3.63 -4.18 18.18
N ASP A 57 3.09 -5.35 17.84
CA ASP A 57 3.63 -6.62 18.32
C ASP A 57 5.07 -6.84 17.81
N PRO A 58 6.01 -7.27 18.67
CA PRO A 58 7.38 -7.57 18.26
C PRO A 58 7.51 -8.60 17.16
N ASP A 59 6.55 -9.52 16.99
CA ASP A 59 6.60 -10.52 15.92
C ASP A 59 6.68 -9.90 14.52
N TRP A 60 6.19 -8.67 14.34
CA TRP A 60 6.32 -7.96 13.07
C TRP A 60 7.75 -7.71 12.66
N ARG A 61 8.73 -7.65 13.59
CA ARG A 61 10.15 -7.36 13.30
C ARG A 61 10.83 -8.41 12.44
N ASP A 62 10.33 -9.64 12.48
CA ASP A 62 10.81 -10.74 11.64
C ASP A 62 10.26 -10.64 10.21
N VAL A 63 9.23 -9.81 9.99
CA VAL A 63 8.53 -9.66 8.72
C VAL A 63 9.11 -8.57 7.84
N GLN A 64 9.48 -8.94 6.62
CA GLN A 64 10.04 -8.02 5.62
C GLN A 64 9.08 -6.87 5.35
N GLU A 65 9.60 -5.64 5.46
CA GLU A 65 8.83 -4.43 5.13
C GLU A 65 9.11 -3.99 3.70
N TYR A 66 8.02 -3.74 2.98
CA TYR A 66 8.05 -3.17 1.64
C TYR A 66 7.53 -1.74 1.70
N SER A 67 7.93 -0.87 0.77
CA SER A 67 7.41 0.50 0.65
C SER A 67 7.00 0.77 -0.79
N MET A 68 5.75 1.19 -1.00
CA MET A 68 5.25 1.64 -2.29
C MET A 68 4.73 3.05 -2.20
N ASP A 69 5.09 3.88 -3.18
CA ASP A 69 4.51 5.21 -3.35
C ASP A 69 3.13 5.10 -3.99
N LEU A 70 2.10 5.56 -3.26
CA LEU A 70 0.75 5.66 -3.78
C LEU A 70 0.57 7.06 -4.38
N ASN A 71 -0.02 7.13 -5.57
CA ASN A 71 -0.24 8.37 -6.31
C ASN A 71 -1.70 8.80 -6.22
N LEU A 72 -1.98 10.09 -6.36
CA LEU A 72 -3.35 10.58 -6.41
C LEU A 72 -4.12 9.88 -7.55
N ALA A 73 -5.29 9.31 -7.22
CA ALA A 73 -6.10 8.57 -8.16
C ALA A 73 -6.51 9.46 -9.35
N PRO A 74 -6.48 8.94 -10.60
CA PRO A 74 -7.02 9.65 -11.74
C PRO A 74 -8.48 10.05 -11.51
N PRO A 75 -8.89 11.27 -11.88
CA PRO A 75 -10.25 11.72 -11.62
C PRO A 75 -11.22 11.08 -12.61
N VAL A 76 -12.02 10.13 -12.13
CA VAL A 76 -13.03 9.42 -12.94
C VAL A 76 -14.45 10.00 -12.79
N HIS A 77 -14.61 11.04 -11.96
CA HIS A 77 -15.89 11.73 -11.75
C HIS A 77 -15.68 13.25 -11.58
N ALA A 78 -16.66 14.06 -12.00
CA ALA A 78 -16.57 15.51 -12.00
C ALA A 78 -16.32 16.11 -10.60
N SER A 79 -16.86 15.49 -9.54
CA SER A 79 -16.61 15.94 -8.17
C SER A 79 -15.15 15.81 -7.72
N ILE A 80 -14.39 14.92 -8.36
CA ILE A 80 -12.95 14.71 -8.12
C ILE A 80 -12.15 15.72 -8.95
N ASN A 81 -12.55 15.97 -10.21
CA ASN A 81 -11.90 16.99 -11.06
C ASN A 81 -11.77 18.36 -10.39
N LEU A 82 -12.78 18.78 -9.61
CA LEU A 82 -12.77 20.06 -8.89
C LEU A 82 -11.69 20.16 -7.79
N ARG A 83 -11.11 19.02 -7.38
CA ARG A 83 -10.16 18.90 -6.27
C ARG A 83 -8.88 18.16 -6.67
N TYR A 84 -8.77 17.80 -7.94
CA TYR A 84 -7.62 17.06 -8.46
C TYR A 84 -6.48 18.03 -8.70
N ASP A 85 -5.34 17.75 -8.08
CA ASP A 85 -4.10 18.47 -8.32
C ASP A 85 -3.02 17.44 -8.73
N PRO A 86 -2.57 17.43 -9.99
CA PRO A 86 -1.54 16.50 -10.45
C PRO A 86 -0.17 16.74 -9.79
N ALA A 87 0.03 17.88 -9.12
CA ALA A 87 1.24 18.15 -8.33
C ALA A 87 1.16 17.57 -6.91
N THR A 88 0.03 16.95 -6.52
CA THR A 88 -0.10 16.28 -5.22
C THR A 88 1.00 15.20 -5.09
N PRO A 89 1.88 15.29 -4.08
CA PRO A 89 2.94 14.31 -3.90
C PRO A 89 2.39 12.89 -3.68
N ALA A 90 3.15 11.91 -4.12
CA ALA A 90 2.91 10.53 -3.74
C ALA A 90 3.15 10.33 -2.23
N VAL A 91 2.49 9.33 -1.66
CA VAL A 91 2.58 9.01 -0.23
C VAL A 91 3.17 7.61 -0.11
N PRO A 92 4.31 7.43 0.58
CA PRO A 92 4.86 6.11 0.82
C PRO A 92 3.94 5.36 1.80
N VAL A 93 3.51 4.17 1.41
CA VAL A 93 2.83 3.22 2.29
C VAL A 93 3.72 1.99 2.44
N ASN A 94 4.06 1.70 3.69
CA ASN A 94 4.80 0.53 4.08
C ASN A 94 3.86 -0.65 4.30
N LEU A 95 4.25 -1.84 3.83
CA LEU A 95 3.45 -3.06 3.88
C LEU A 95 4.29 -4.23 4.42
N ARG A 96 3.72 -4.97 5.37
CA ARG A 96 4.19 -6.29 5.82
C ARG A 96 3.03 -7.27 5.69
N ALA A 97 3.32 -8.50 5.27
CA ALA A 97 2.32 -9.56 5.13
C ALA A 97 2.76 -10.82 5.87
N ALA A 98 1.88 -11.35 6.70
CA ALA A 98 2.17 -12.51 7.51
C ALA A 98 0.95 -13.44 7.66
N SER A 99 1.20 -14.69 8.02
CA SER A 99 0.18 -15.66 8.38
C SER A 99 0.64 -16.52 9.54
N ASP A 100 -0.28 -16.83 10.45
CA ASP A 100 -0.07 -17.79 11.54
C ASP A 100 -0.47 -19.23 11.17
N GLY A 101 -0.86 -19.46 9.90
CA GLY A 101 -1.40 -20.73 9.39
C GLY A 101 -2.92 -20.87 9.52
N GLN A 102 -3.59 -19.94 10.20
CA GLN A 102 -5.07 -19.90 10.32
C GLN A 102 -5.63 -18.64 9.66
N SER A 103 -4.94 -17.51 9.82
CA SER A 103 -5.35 -16.19 9.34
C SER A 103 -4.26 -15.54 8.50
N LEU A 104 -4.68 -14.64 7.61
CA LEU A 104 -3.83 -13.66 6.94
C LEU A 104 -3.80 -12.37 7.75
N PHE A 105 -2.64 -11.74 7.82
CA PHE A 105 -2.42 -10.44 8.44
C PHE A 105 -1.71 -9.52 7.45
N LEU A 106 -2.28 -8.33 7.24
CA LEU A 106 -1.70 -7.31 6.36
C LEU A 106 -1.55 -6.03 7.17
N ARG A 107 -0.30 -5.66 7.43
CA ARG A 107 0.06 -4.47 8.20
C ARG A 107 0.50 -3.37 7.25
N MET A 108 -0.21 -2.24 7.30
CA MET A 108 0.17 -1.03 6.59
C MET A 108 0.58 0.06 7.56
N ARG A 109 1.54 0.86 7.13
CA ARG A 109 2.06 1.99 7.89
C ARG A 109 2.31 3.15 6.94
N TRP A 110 1.90 4.36 7.32
CA TRP A 110 2.13 5.55 6.49
C TRP A 110 2.28 6.80 7.36
N PRO A 111 3.10 7.77 6.93
CA PRO A 111 3.24 9.04 7.63
C PRO A 111 1.96 9.85 7.51
N ASP A 112 1.51 10.39 8.64
CA ASP A 112 0.38 11.32 8.71
C ASP A 112 0.59 12.29 9.88
N ALA A 113 0.61 13.59 9.59
CA ALA A 113 0.85 14.59 10.62
C ALA A 113 -0.35 14.74 11.58
N THR A 114 -1.50 14.19 11.21
CA THR A 114 -2.76 14.34 11.92
C THR A 114 -3.41 13.00 12.20
N GLN A 115 -4.14 12.93 13.31
CA GLN A 115 -4.95 11.77 13.65
C GLN A 115 -6.42 12.10 13.38
N ASN A 116 -6.86 12.05 12.12
CA ASN A 116 -8.23 12.43 11.77
C ASN A 116 -9.17 11.24 11.97
N THR A 117 -9.91 11.23 13.07
CA THR A 117 -10.84 10.12 13.42
C THR A 117 -12.32 10.48 13.24
N THR A 118 -12.64 11.72 12.87
CA THR A 118 -14.02 12.20 12.75
C THR A 118 -14.41 12.38 11.29
N THR A 119 -15.63 11.97 10.94
CA THR A 119 -16.26 12.33 9.67
C THR A 119 -17.46 13.24 9.94
N SER A 120 -17.44 14.45 9.41
CA SER A 120 -18.52 15.43 9.51
C SER A 120 -18.73 16.13 8.16
N ARG A 121 -19.35 17.32 8.14
CA ARG A 121 -19.56 18.08 6.89
C ARG A 121 -18.24 18.50 6.24
N ASP A 122 -17.28 18.92 7.06
CA ASP A 122 -16.03 19.53 6.62
C ASP A 122 -14.79 18.80 7.14
N GLU A 123 -14.98 17.75 7.95
CA GLU A 123 -13.93 16.90 8.47
C GLU A 123 -14.06 15.51 7.85
N PHE A 124 -12.93 14.93 7.51
CA PHE A 124 -12.83 13.61 6.90
C PHE A 124 -11.88 12.79 7.76
N ALA A 125 -12.22 11.53 7.97
CA ALA A 125 -11.37 10.61 8.70
C ALA A 125 -10.30 10.02 7.76
N ASP A 126 -9.15 9.67 8.32
CA ASP A 126 -8.14 8.90 7.63
C ASP A 126 -8.69 7.50 7.30
N GLY A 127 -8.14 6.88 6.27
CA GLY A 127 -8.56 5.54 5.89
C GLY A 127 -7.57 4.83 5.00
N ILE A 128 -7.57 3.51 5.07
CA ILE A 128 -6.76 2.65 4.22
C ILE A 128 -7.62 1.49 3.74
N ALA A 129 -7.46 1.10 2.49
CA ALA A 129 -8.10 -0.08 1.92
C ALA A 129 -7.10 -0.99 1.21
N ILE A 130 -7.39 -2.28 1.26
CA ILE A 130 -6.76 -3.31 0.45
C ILE A 130 -7.82 -3.90 -0.44
N GLN A 131 -7.58 -3.88 -1.74
CA GLN A 131 -8.40 -4.54 -2.74
C GLN A 131 -7.72 -5.81 -3.19
N PHE A 132 -8.49 -6.87 -3.39
CA PHE A 132 -8.03 -8.17 -3.85
C PHE A 132 -8.70 -8.50 -5.19
N ALA A 133 -7.92 -9.00 -6.15
CA ALA A 133 -8.50 -9.67 -7.29
C ALA A 133 -9.13 -11.01 -6.85
N GLN A 134 -10.29 -11.34 -7.41
CA GLN A 134 -10.86 -12.69 -7.31
C GLN A 134 -10.16 -13.63 -8.31
N GLU A 135 -10.49 -14.92 -8.27
CA GLU A 135 -9.91 -15.94 -9.16
C GLU A 135 -9.89 -15.49 -10.65
N GLY A 136 -8.79 -15.77 -11.36
CA GLY A 136 -8.58 -15.31 -12.75
C GLY A 136 -8.08 -13.86 -12.88
N GLY A 137 -7.42 -13.36 -11.82
CA GLY A 137 -7.01 -11.96 -11.61
C GLY A 137 -6.24 -11.26 -12.73
N ASP A 138 -5.64 -11.98 -13.68
CA ASP A 138 -4.88 -11.42 -14.81
C ASP A 138 -5.72 -10.51 -15.72
N THR A 139 -7.05 -10.66 -15.69
CA THR A 139 -7.99 -9.83 -16.46
C THR A 139 -8.71 -8.79 -15.59
N THR A 140 -8.48 -8.81 -14.28
CA THR A 140 -9.13 -7.93 -13.32
C THR A 140 -8.43 -6.58 -13.30
N SER A 141 -9.20 -5.51 -13.51
CA SER A 141 -8.68 -4.15 -13.36
C SER A 141 -8.32 -3.86 -11.90
N TYR A 142 -7.10 -3.40 -11.64
CA TYR A 142 -6.72 -2.88 -10.33
C TYR A 142 -7.51 -1.61 -9.95
N MET A 143 -8.15 -0.96 -10.93
CA MET A 143 -9.05 0.16 -10.73
C MET A 143 -10.48 -0.33 -10.46
N MET A 144 -10.71 -0.90 -9.28
CA MET A 144 -12.02 -1.34 -8.78
C MET A 144 -12.71 -2.48 -9.56
N GLY A 145 -11.97 -3.27 -10.34
CA GLY A 145 -12.51 -4.40 -11.08
C GLY A 145 -13.45 -4.03 -12.23
N ALA A 146 -14.21 -5.00 -12.69
CA ALA A 146 -15.28 -4.85 -13.68
C ALA A 146 -16.44 -5.81 -13.35
N ALA A 147 -17.61 -5.64 -13.97
CA ALA A 147 -18.78 -6.45 -13.65
C ALA A 147 -18.55 -7.97 -13.79
N ALA A 148 -17.73 -8.38 -14.77
CA ALA A 148 -17.36 -9.78 -14.99
C ALA A 148 -16.18 -10.25 -14.13
N THR A 149 -15.40 -9.32 -13.60
CA THR A 149 -14.20 -9.56 -12.78
C THR A 149 -14.22 -8.62 -11.57
N PRO A 150 -15.14 -8.84 -10.62
CA PRO A 150 -15.24 -7.99 -9.46
C PRO A 150 -14.06 -8.22 -8.51
N VAL A 151 -13.90 -7.27 -7.60
CA VAL A 151 -12.86 -7.27 -6.58
C VAL A 151 -13.47 -7.33 -5.20
N ASN A 152 -12.75 -7.93 -4.26
CA ASN A 152 -13.03 -7.82 -2.83
C ASN A 152 -12.22 -6.66 -2.24
N ILE A 153 -12.76 -5.89 -1.30
CA ILE A 153 -12.08 -4.74 -0.71
C ILE A 153 -12.28 -4.77 0.80
N TRP A 154 -11.18 -4.74 1.56
CA TRP A 154 -11.20 -4.48 2.99
C TRP A 154 -10.91 -3.00 3.20
N TYR A 155 -11.77 -2.32 3.93
CA TYR A 155 -11.66 -0.88 4.16
C TYR A 155 -11.71 -0.56 5.65
N TRP A 156 -10.70 0.13 6.13
CA TRP A 156 -10.63 0.66 7.48
C TRP A 156 -10.72 2.19 7.41
N LYS A 157 -11.47 2.74 8.34
CA LYS A 157 -11.62 4.18 8.53
C LYS A 157 -11.37 4.53 9.99
N ALA A 158 -10.53 5.53 10.22
CA ALA A 158 -10.23 6.01 11.54
C ALA A 158 -11.51 6.45 12.29
N GLY A 159 -11.55 6.17 13.59
CA GLY A 159 -12.70 6.44 14.46
C GLY A 159 -13.91 5.50 14.27
N THR A 160 -13.75 4.41 13.53
CA THR A 160 -14.75 3.33 13.47
C THR A 160 -14.26 2.09 14.20
N ASP A 161 -15.19 1.36 14.84
CA ASP A 161 -14.85 0.16 15.62
C ASP A 161 -14.51 -1.05 14.74
N LEU A 162 -15.10 -1.13 13.53
CA LEU A 162 -15.01 -2.30 12.67
C LEU A 162 -14.68 -1.90 11.22
N PRO A 163 -13.82 -2.68 10.52
CA PRO A 163 -13.61 -2.50 9.09
C PRO A 163 -14.84 -2.94 8.29
N GLN A 164 -14.88 -2.52 7.03
CA GLN A 164 -15.87 -2.94 6.06
C GLN A 164 -15.28 -3.98 5.12
N ASN A 165 -16.09 -4.98 4.78
CA ASN A 165 -15.84 -5.90 3.67
C ASN A 165 -16.74 -5.48 2.51
N LEU A 166 -16.18 -5.21 1.35
CA LEU A 166 -16.87 -4.64 0.22
C LEU A 166 -16.59 -5.44 -1.06
N ALA A 167 -17.49 -5.37 -2.03
CA ALA A 167 -17.25 -5.77 -3.40
C ALA A 167 -17.35 -4.55 -4.33
N ALA A 168 -16.63 -4.60 -5.46
CA ALA A 168 -16.85 -3.68 -6.57
C ALA A 168 -16.66 -4.39 -7.92
N GLY A 169 -17.51 -4.07 -8.89
CA GLY A 169 -17.39 -4.45 -10.29
C GLY A 169 -17.17 -3.22 -11.19
N GLY A 170 -16.39 -2.25 -10.71
CA GLY A 170 -16.14 -0.96 -11.36
C GLY A 170 -16.55 0.25 -10.49
N PHE A 171 -16.24 1.46 -10.96
CA PHE A 171 -16.55 2.69 -10.24
C PHE A 171 -18.04 2.84 -9.93
N GLY A 172 -18.36 3.25 -8.70
CA GLY A 172 -19.74 3.49 -8.26
C GLY A 172 -20.56 2.23 -7.97
N SER A 173 -19.97 1.04 -8.07
CA SER A 173 -20.64 -0.25 -7.78
C SER A 173 -20.31 -0.83 -6.40
N THR A 174 -19.62 -0.06 -5.54
CA THR A 174 -19.23 -0.51 -4.21
C THR A 174 -20.43 -1.00 -3.42
N THR A 175 -20.37 -2.26 -3.01
CA THR A 175 -21.45 -2.94 -2.29
C THR A 175 -20.90 -3.50 -0.98
N LEU A 176 -21.64 -3.30 0.12
CA LEU A 176 -21.28 -3.85 1.42
C LEU A 176 -21.55 -5.37 1.44
N LEU A 177 -20.53 -6.13 1.83
CA LEU A 177 -20.62 -7.57 2.06
C LEU A 177 -20.74 -7.87 3.55
N GLU A 178 -21.04 -9.12 3.87
CA GLU A 178 -20.87 -9.63 5.22
C GLU A 178 -19.38 -9.57 5.63
N ARG A 179 -19.12 -8.93 6.77
CA ARG A 179 -17.76 -8.78 7.31
C ARG A 179 -17.18 -10.12 7.75
N GLY A 180 -18.02 -11.00 8.29
CA GLY A 180 -17.61 -12.23 8.97
C GLY A 180 -16.56 -11.92 10.06
N GLU A 181 -15.40 -12.56 9.94
CA GLU A 181 -14.30 -12.46 10.90
C GLU A 181 -13.21 -11.45 10.48
N LEU A 182 -13.46 -10.61 9.46
CA LEU A 182 -12.55 -9.53 9.10
C LEU A 182 -12.43 -8.52 10.26
N THR A 183 -11.22 -8.30 10.75
CA THR A 183 -10.89 -7.35 11.80
C THR A 183 -9.85 -6.34 11.33
N ALA A 184 -9.80 -5.20 12.01
CA ALA A 184 -8.75 -4.21 11.83
C ALA A 184 -8.35 -3.63 13.20
N SER A 185 -7.06 -3.71 13.53
CA SER A 185 -6.47 -3.04 14.69
C SER A 185 -5.59 -1.88 14.22
N ASN A 186 -5.41 -0.88 15.06
CA ASN A 186 -4.65 0.32 14.68
C ASN A 186 -3.92 0.96 15.86
N THR A 187 -2.88 1.72 15.55
CA THR A 187 -2.23 2.67 16.45
C THR A 187 -1.90 3.95 15.68
N PHE A 188 -1.91 5.09 16.36
CA PHE A 188 -1.33 6.33 15.84
C PHE A 188 -0.11 6.68 16.69
N ARG A 189 1.06 6.69 16.06
CA ARG A 189 2.33 6.92 16.75
C ARG A 189 2.56 8.42 16.92
N ASN A 190 3.17 8.79 18.04
CA ASN A 190 3.52 10.18 18.36
C ASN A 190 4.48 10.82 17.33
N SER A 191 5.13 10.02 16.48
CA SER A 191 5.95 10.47 15.36
C SER A 191 5.14 11.01 14.18
N GLY A 192 3.81 10.91 14.19
CA GLY A 192 2.95 11.29 13.07
C GLY A 192 2.84 10.17 12.04
N GLU A 193 2.28 9.04 12.46
CA GLU A 193 2.17 7.86 11.61
C GLU A 193 1.02 6.97 12.05
N TRP A 194 0.25 6.47 11.09
CA TRP A 194 -0.72 5.41 11.32
C TRP A 194 -0.08 4.05 11.09
N VAL A 195 -0.45 3.08 11.92
CA VAL A 195 -0.23 1.65 11.66
C VAL A 195 -1.57 0.95 11.76
N VAL A 196 -1.94 0.19 10.73
CA VAL A 196 -3.19 -0.56 10.67
C VAL A 196 -2.88 -1.99 10.29
N VAL A 197 -3.47 -2.96 11.00
CA VAL A 197 -3.41 -4.37 10.65
C VAL A 197 -4.81 -4.85 10.30
N PHE A 198 -5.01 -5.33 9.08
CA PHE A 198 -6.17 -6.16 8.76
C PHE A 198 -5.87 -7.61 9.08
N SER A 199 -6.87 -8.34 9.59
CA SER A 199 -6.81 -9.78 9.77
C SER A 199 -8.10 -10.47 9.38
N ARG A 200 -7.97 -11.63 8.73
CA ARG A 200 -9.08 -12.50 8.36
C ARG A 200 -8.60 -13.96 8.31
N PRO A 201 -9.41 -14.95 8.73
CA PRO A 201 -9.15 -16.35 8.47
C PRO A 201 -8.87 -16.64 6.99
N LEU A 202 -7.97 -17.58 6.70
CA LEU A 202 -7.63 -17.99 5.33
C LEU A 202 -8.84 -18.59 4.61
N SER A 203 -9.59 -19.44 5.31
CA SER A 203 -10.86 -19.99 4.84
C SER A 203 -12.01 -19.08 5.26
N GLN A 204 -12.77 -18.58 4.29
CA GLN A 204 -14.01 -17.87 4.54
C GLN A 204 -14.99 -18.11 3.39
N GLU A 205 -16.23 -18.46 3.73
CA GLU A 205 -17.32 -18.59 2.77
C GLU A 205 -18.04 -17.25 2.56
N GLY A 206 -18.68 -17.10 1.40
CA GLY A 206 -19.54 -15.97 1.09
C GLY A 206 -19.34 -15.44 -0.33
N ASP A 207 -20.35 -14.75 -0.84
CA ASP A 207 -20.30 -14.14 -2.16
C ASP A 207 -19.19 -13.09 -2.22
N HIS A 208 -18.44 -13.12 -3.32
CA HIS A 208 -17.37 -12.17 -3.62
C HIS A 208 -16.24 -12.08 -2.56
N GLN A 209 -16.07 -13.10 -1.72
CA GLN A 209 -14.89 -13.22 -0.86
C GLN A 209 -13.66 -13.54 -1.69
N VAL A 210 -12.51 -12.98 -1.31
CA VAL A 210 -11.22 -13.40 -1.87
C VAL A 210 -10.84 -14.78 -1.34
N ASP A 211 -10.40 -15.68 -2.22
CA ASP A 211 -9.73 -16.91 -1.81
C ASP A 211 -8.28 -16.60 -1.41
N LEU A 212 -7.95 -16.88 -0.16
CA LEU A 212 -6.61 -16.67 0.40
C LEU A 212 -5.82 -17.98 0.51
N ASN A 213 -6.36 -19.10 0.01
CA ASN A 213 -5.65 -20.39 -0.03
C ASN A 213 -4.84 -20.56 -1.33
N SER A 214 -4.97 -19.64 -2.28
CA SER A 214 -4.16 -19.59 -3.48
C SER A 214 -2.67 -19.37 -3.16
N ASP A 215 -1.78 -20.00 -3.95
CA ASP A 215 -0.33 -19.77 -3.90
C ASP A 215 0.05 -18.31 -4.16
N SER A 216 -0.85 -17.53 -4.74
CA SER A 216 -0.66 -16.10 -4.94
C SER A 216 -1.97 -15.33 -4.99
N VAL A 217 -1.96 -14.11 -4.45
CA VAL A 217 -3.11 -13.20 -4.42
C VAL A 217 -2.66 -11.83 -4.92
N LEU A 218 -3.42 -11.24 -5.85
CA LEU A 218 -3.16 -9.87 -6.31
C LEU A 218 -3.87 -8.87 -5.41
N ILE A 219 -3.11 -7.89 -4.91
CA ILE A 219 -3.61 -6.82 -4.06
C ILE A 219 -3.31 -5.42 -4.63
N ALA A 220 -4.18 -4.46 -4.36
CA ALA A 220 -3.97 -3.05 -4.65
C ALA A 220 -4.35 -2.23 -3.41
N LEU A 221 -3.71 -1.06 -3.23
CA LEU A 221 -3.89 -0.25 -2.03
C LEU A 221 -4.58 1.06 -2.37
N ALA A 222 -5.34 1.59 -1.40
CA ALA A 222 -5.87 2.94 -1.44
C ALA A 222 -5.76 3.61 -0.07
N LEU A 223 -5.38 4.88 -0.05
CA LEU A 223 -5.16 5.69 1.14
C LEU A 223 -5.96 7.00 1.06
N TRP A 224 -6.58 7.38 2.17
CA TRP A 224 -7.26 8.65 2.35
C TRP A 224 -6.66 9.39 3.55
N GLN A 225 -6.23 10.63 3.33
CA GLN A 225 -5.79 11.58 4.37
C GLN A 225 -6.89 12.61 4.65
N GLY A 226 -7.35 12.63 5.90
CA GLY A 226 -8.45 13.45 6.37
C GLY A 226 -8.17 14.95 6.27
N ASP A 227 -6.96 15.37 6.65
CA ASP A 227 -6.52 16.77 6.60
C ASP A 227 -6.44 17.31 5.16
N LYS A 228 -6.24 16.43 4.19
CA LYS A 228 -6.31 16.73 2.74
C LYS A 228 -7.73 16.67 2.20
N ARG A 229 -8.73 16.46 3.06
CA ARG A 229 -10.16 16.34 2.72
C ARG A 229 -10.41 15.22 1.71
N GLN A 230 -9.61 14.16 1.77
CA GLN A 230 -9.77 12.99 0.91
C GLN A 230 -10.94 12.15 1.39
N ARG A 231 -11.73 11.67 0.42
CA ARG A 231 -12.90 10.79 0.60
C ARG A 231 -13.34 10.27 -0.76
N ASP A 232 -14.10 9.17 -0.77
CA ASP A 232 -14.62 8.54 -1.98
C ASP A 232 -13.51 8.29 -3.00
N GLY A 233 -13.65 8.76 -4.25
CA GLY A 233 -12.63 8.64 -5.30
C GLY A 233 -11.45 9.61 -5.19
N LEU A 234 -11.47 10.59 -4.27
CA LEU A 234 -10.33 11.48 -4.02
C LEU A 234 -9.46 10.82 -2.97
N LYS A 235 -8.42 10.12 -3.42
CA LYS A 235 -7.56 9.24 -2.62
C LYS A 235 -6.24 8.97 -3.33
N HIS A 236 -5.26 8.50 -2.60
CA HIS A 236 -4.05 7.91 -3.19
C HIS A 236 -4.26 6.43 -3.46
N VAL A 237 -3.67 5.89 -4.54
CA VAL A 237 -3.78 4.48 -4.95
C VAL A 237 -2.45 3.93 -5.43
N SER A 238 -2.26 2.62 -5.30
CA SER A 238 -1.12 1.94 -5.91
C SER A 238 -1.17 2.07 -7.44
N PRO A 239 -0.02 2.22 -8.12
CA PRO A 239 0.03 2.38 -9.59
C PRO A 239 -0.26 1.07 -10.35
N GLY A 240 -0.54 -0.03 -9.66
CA GLY A 240 -0.90 -1.32 -10.23
C GLY A 240 -1.11 -2.38 -9.16
N TRP A 241 -1.25 -3.63 -9.61
CA TRP A 241 -1.29 -4.79 -8.73
C TRP A 241 0.05 -5.05 -8.04
N ILE A 242 -0.03 -5.60 -6.84
CA ILE A 242 1.06 -6.17 -6.05
C ILE A 242 0.74 -7.65 -5.89
N THR A 243 1.75 -8.50 -6.05
CA THR A 243 1.62 -9.94 -5.85
C THR A 243 1.93 -10.27 -4.39
N LEU A 244 1.01 -10.90 -3.68
CA LEU A 244 1.28 -11.55 -2.39
C LEU A 244 1.60 -13.03 -2.65
N LYS A 245 2.73 -13.52 -2.13
CA LYS A 245 3.18 -14.91 -2.31
C LYS A 245 4.15 -15.36 -1.24
#